data_AF-A0A0F9B9L3-F1
#
_entry.id   AF-A0A0F9B9L3-F1
#
_cell.length_a   1.000
_cell.length_b   1.000
_cell.length_c   1.000
_cell.angle_alpha   90.00
_cell.angle_beta   90.00
_cell.angle_gamma   90.00
#
_symmetry.space_group_name_H-M   'P 1'
#
loop_
_entity.id
_entity.type
_entity.pdbx_description
1 polymer ?
#
loop_
_entity_poly.entity_id
_entity_poly.type
_entity_poly.pdbx_seq_one_letter_code
_entity_poly.pdbx_strand_id
1 'polypeptide(L)'
;AGIRAGDRLLKLDGKKVEDLIDYLFNLEGPRAELEIERADVHGVFVLDMPEGEDAGLELEHFKVRTCKNKCKFCFVSQLPKGLRRPLYIKDEDYRMSFLYGNFVTLAGLTGRDRKRILRQHLSPLYVSVHSTDTRLRNELLGNPKAPDIMADLVISLTTAYISTPR
;
A
#
# COMPACT_ATOMS: atom_id res chain seq x y z
N ALA A 1 25.67 -9.43 7.12
CA ALA A 1 25.74 -8.99 5.70
C ALA A 1 26.25 -7.55 5.64
N GLY A 2 27.14 -7.17 4.71
CA GLY A 2 27.72 -5.81 4.61
C GLY A 2 26.77 -4.69 4.16
N ILE A 3 25.49 -4.81 4.50
CA ILE A 3 24.38 -3.90 4.18
C ILE A 3 24.53 -2.65 5.04
N ARG A 4 24.23 -1.48 4.47
CA ARG A 4 24.36 -0.18 5.14
C ARG A 4 23.11 0.65 4.94
N ALA A 5 22.87 1.58 5.86
CA ALA A 5 21.83 2.59 5.69
C ALA A 5 22.05 3.37 4.38
N GLY A 6 20.98 3.58 3.62
CA GLY A 6 21.01 4.21 2.29
C GLY A 6 21.17 3.22 1.13
N ASP A 7 21.36 1.93 1.40
CA ASP A 7 21.32 0.90 0.37
C ASP A 7 19.92 0.77 -0.23
N ARG A 8 19.86 0.64 -1.56
CA ARG A 8 18.59 0.46 -2.27
C ARG A 8 18.35 -1.01 -2.56
N LEU A 9 17.35 -1.58 -1.90
CA LEU A 9 16.88 -2.94 -2.20
C LEU A 9 16.10 -2.96 -3.52
N LEU A 10 16.58 -3.74 -4.49
CA LEU A 10 15.93 -3.91 -5.81
C LEU A 10 15.09 -5.18 -5.88
N LYS A 11 15.65 -6.30 -5.39
CA LYS A 11 14.98 -7.61 -5.38
C LYS A 11 15.26 -8.37 -4.09
N LEU A 12 14.31 -9.22 -3.73
CA LEU A 12 14.40 -10.20 -2.67
C LEU A 12 14.05 -11.57 -3.25
N ASP A 13 14.97 -12.52 -3.16
CA ASP A 13 14.87 -13.87 -3.74
C ASP A 13 14.45 -13.84 -5.23
N GLY A 14 15.10 -12.96 -5.99
CA GLY A 14 14.84 -12.74 -7.41
C GLY A 14 13.52 -12.01 -7.74
N LYS A 15 12.69 -11.70 -6.74
CA LYS A 15 11.43 -10.96 -6.91
C LYS A 15 11.65 -9.46 -6.66
N LYS A 16 11.11 -8.62 -7.53
CA LYS A 16 11.22 -7.16 -7.40
C LYS A 16 10.54 -6.66 -6.12
N VAL A 17 11.20 -5.76 -5.41
CA VAL A 17 10.65 -5.08 -4.23
C VAL A 17 10.35 -3.62 -4.59
N GLU A 18 9.07 -3.23 -4.61
CA GLU A 18 8.66 -1.85 -4.88
C GLU A 18 8.41 -1.02 -3.60
N ASP A 19 7.98 -1.66 -2.53
CA ASP A 19 7.69 -1.04 -1.24
C ASP A 19 7.70 -2.09 -0.11
N LEU A 20 7.39 -1.64 1.11
CA LEU A 20 7.34 -2.46 2.32
C LEU A 20 6.44 -3.69 2.19
N ILE A 21 5.34 -3.62 1.42
CA ILE A 21 4.44 -4.77 1.25
C ILE A 21 5.14 -5.86 0.45
N ASP A 22 5.88 -5.52 -0.60
CA ASP A 22 6.62 -6.53 -1.37
C ASP A 22 7.75 -7.15 -0.56
N TYR A 23 8.40 -6.36 0.32
CA TYR A 23 9.39 -6.89 1.24
C TYR A 23 8.77 -7.90 2.20
N LEU A 24 7.74 -7.51 2.95
CA LEU A 24 7.06 -8.39 3.91
C LEU A 24 6.45 -9.62 3.23
N PHE A 25 5.93 -9.47 2.00
CA PHE A 25 5.31 -10.55 1.27
C PHE A 25 6.32 -11.57 0.72
N ASN A 26 7.53 -11.14 0.38
CA ASN A 26 8.55 -12.03 -0.20
C ASN A 26 9.53 -12.58 0.82
N LEU A 27 9.70 -11.91 1.97
CA LEU A 27 10.64 -12.32 3.01
C LEU A 27 10.14 -13.61 3.67
N GLU A 28 10.77 -14.73 3.33
CA GLU A 28 10.38 -16.07 3.81
C GLU A 28 11.60 -16.87 4.28
N GLY A 29 11.41 -17.64 5.35
CA GLY A 29 12.40 -18.59 5.83
C GLY A 29 13.64 -17.96 6.48
N PRO A 30 14.66 -18.77 6.77
CA PRO A 30 15.81 -18.34 7.58
C PRO A 30 16.92 -17.67 6.78
N ARG A 31 16.74 -17.48 5.47
CA ARG A 31 17.78 -16.95 4.58
C ARG A 31 17.14 -16.30 3.36
N ALA A 32 17.59 -15.09 3.02
CA ALA A 32 17.10 -14.33 1.87
C ALA A 32 18.25 -13.75 1.04
N GLU A 33 18.09 -13.74 -0.28
CA GLU A 33 18.99 -13.09 -1.22
C GLU A 33 18.50 -11.69 -1.57
N LEU A 34 19.31 -10.68 -1.23
CA LEU A 34 19.01 -9.27 -1.44
C LEU A 34 19.85 -8.73 -2.59
N GLU A 35 19.20 -8.35 -3.68
CA GLU A 35 19.85 -7.60 -4.76
C GLU A 35 19.83 -6.12 -4.41
N ILE A 36 21.00 -5.57 -4.10
CA ILE A 36 21.17 -4.19 -3.60
C ILE A 36 21.94 -3.35 -4.61
N GLU A 37 21.50 -2.09 -4.74
CA GLU A 37 22.18 -1.02 -5.47
C GLU A 37 22.67 0.06 -4.51
N ARG A 38 23.96 0.40 -4.61
CA ARG A 38 24.66 1.51 -3.98
C ARG A 38 25.51 2.18 -5.08
N ALA A 39 25.82 3.46 -4.95
CA ALA A 39 26.57 4.26 -5.94
C ALA A 39 27.73 3.52 -6.65
N ASP A 40 28.48 2.69 -5.91
CA ASP A 40 29.64 1.94 -6.43
C ASP A 40 29.45 0.42 -6.47
N VAL A 41 28.29 -0.10 -6.04
CA VAL A 41 28.04 -1.54 -5.87
C VAL A 41 26.64 -1.91 -6.32
N HIS A 42 26.56 -2.81 -7.29
CA HIS A 42 25.34 -3.56 -7.59
C HIS A 42 25.68 -5.04 -7.40
N GLY A 43 25.01 -5.70 -6.47
CA GLY A 43 25.34 -7.08 -6.13
C GLY A 43 24.29 -7.79 -5.30
N VAL A 44 24.48 -9.10 -5.14
CA VAL A 44 23.63 -9.95 -4.32
C VAL A 44 24.29 -10.14 -2.95
N PHE A 45 23.53 -9.85 -1.91
CA PHE A 45 23.92 -10.05 -0.53
C PHE A 45 23.02 -11.10 0.09
N VAL A 46 23.61 -12.01 0.84
CA VAL A 46 22.83 -12.99 1.59
C VAL A 46 22.59 -12.46 2.99
N LEU A 47 21.32 -12.46 3.38
CA LEU A 47 20.89 -12.22 4.74
C LEU A 47 20.51 -13.57 5.37
N ASP A 48 21.13 -13.90 6.50
CA ASP A 48 20.74 -15.05 7.33
C ASP A 48 19.87 -14.50 8.49
N MET A 49 18.70 -15.09 8.70
CA MET A 49 17.70 -14.72 9.69
C MET A 49 17.38 -15.96 10.55
N PRO A 50 18.13 -16.20 11.63
CA PRO A 50 17.85 -17.32 12.53
C PRO A 50 16.38 -17.31 13.00
N GLU A 51 15.85 -18.49 13.30
CA GLU A 51 14.46 -18.62 13.73
C GLU A 51 14.18 -17.78 14.99
N GLY A 52 13.19 -16.89 14.90
CA GLY A 52 12.82 -15.97 15.97
C GLY A 52 13.57 -14.62 15.97
N GLU A 53 14.48 -14.38 15.01
CA GLU A 53 15.17 -13.10 14.86
C GLU A 53 14.60 -12.26 13.71
N ASP A 54 14.59 -10.93 13.90
CA ASP A 54 14.25 -9.98 12.86
C ASP A 54 15.40 -9.86 11.84
N ALA A 55 15.06 -9.62 10.58
CA ALA A 55 16.01 -9.28 9.52
C ALA A 55 16.95 -8.10 9.89
N GLY A 56 16.53 -7.24 10.81
CA GLY A 56 17.27 -6.05 11.22
C GLY A 56 17.31 -4.97 10.13
N LEU A 57 16.38 -5.06 9.16
CA LEU A 57 16.28 -4.14 8.04
C LEU A 57 15.02 -3.29 8.18
N GLU A 58 15.22 -1.98 8.18
CA GLU A 58 14.14 -1.00 8.09
C GLU A 58 14.12 -0.39 6.68
N LEU A 59 12.96 -0.45 6.02
CA LEU A 59 12.76 0.21 4.74
C LEU A 59 12.24 1.63 4.94
N GLU A 60 12.69 2.55 4.09
CA GLU A 60 12.11 3.88 4.05
C GLU A 60 10.61 3.84 3.72
N HIS A 61 9.87 4.79 4.30
CA HIS A 61 8.45 4.92 4.03
C HIS A 61 8.24 5.28 2.56
N PHE A 62 7.34 4.54 1.91
CA PHE A 62 6.95 4.88 0.54
C PHE A 62 6.21 6.22 0.51
N LYS A 63 6.32 6.91 -0.63
CA LYS A 63 5.53 8.11 -0.86
C LYS A 63 4.05 7.75 -0.94
N VAL A 64 3.27 8.30 0.00
CA VAL A 64 1.81 8.12 0.05
C VAL A 64 1.15 8.75 -1.17
N ARG A 65 0.27 7.98 -1.82
CA ARG A 65 -0.59 8.50 -2.90
C ARG A 65 -1.65 9.41 -2.33
N THR A 66 -1.80 10.59 -2.93
CA THR A 66 -2.76 11.59 -2.47
C THR A 66 -4.10 11.49 -3.19
N CYS A 67 -5.17 11.75 -2.45
CA CYS A 67 -6.54 11.77 -2.89
C CYS A 67 -6.79 12.87 -3.93
N LYS A 68 -7.45 12.51 -5.02
CA LYS A 68 -7.89 13.44 -6.07
C LYS A 68 -9.37 13.82 -5.96
N ASN A 69 -10.10 13.22 -5.02
CA ASN A 69 -11.52 13.49 -4.81
C ASN A 69 -11.71 14.91 -4.24
N LYS A 70 -12.79 15.56 -4.69
CA LYS A 70 -13.22 16.90 -4.27
C LYS A 70 -14.51 16.80 -3.46
N CYS A 71 -14.53 15.88 -2.49
CA CYS A 71 -15.74 15.55 -1.75
C CYS A 71 -16.31 16.79 -1.06
N LYS A 72 -17.64 16.97 -1.14
CA LYS A 72 -18.34 18.10 -0.50
C LYS A 72 -18.13 18.12 1.04
N PHE A 73 -17.87 16.95 1.63
CA PHE A 73 -17.67 16.73 3.06
C PHE A 73 -16.21 16.50 3.45
N CYS A 74 -15.24 16.87 2.61
CA CYS A 74 -13.84 16.54 2.89
C CYS A 74 -13.25 17.34 4.06
N PHE A 75 -13.04 16.68 5.20
CA PHE A 75 -12.46 17.27 6.41
C PHE A 75 -11.12 17.98 6.16
N VAL A 76 -10.18 17.32 5.47
CA VAL A 76 -8.86 17.91 5.17
C VAL A 76 -8.96 19.19 4.34
N SER A 77 -9.96 19.30 3.45
CA SER A 77 -10.16 20.51 2.64
C SER A 77 -10.81 21.65 3.43
N GLN A 78 -11.41 21.35 4.58
CA GLN A 78 -12.07 22.30 5.48
C GLN A 78 -11.15 22.75 6.63
N LEU A 79 -9.91 22.24 6.71
CA LEU A 79 -8.95 22.65 7.73
C LEU A 79 -8.54 24.13 7.60
N PRO A 80 -8.36 24.86 8.71
CA PRO A 80 -7.85 26.23 8.68
C PRO A 80 -6.42 26.26 8.13
N LYS A 81 -5.98 27.42 7.61
CA LYS A 81 -4.60 27.62 7.15
C LYS A 81 -3.63 27.72 8.34
N GLY A 82 -2.35 27.39 8.10
CA GLY A 82 -1.27 27.55 9.09
C GLY A 82 -0.99 26.34 9.98
N LEU A 83 -1.64 25.21 9.75
CA LEU A 83 -1.37 23.95 10.45
C LEU A 83 -0.10 23.27 9.91
N ARG A 84 0.35 22.22 10.61
CA ARG A 84 1.49 21.40 10.18
C ARG A 84 1.19 20.77 8.82
N ARG A 85 2.15 20.85 7.89
CA ARG A 85 2.02 20.38 6.50
C ARG A 85 1.40 18.97 6.35
N PRO A 86 1.76 17.96 7.18
CA PRO A 86 1.18 16.63 7.06
C PRO A 86 -0.34 16.58 7.26
N LEU A 87 -0.92 17.51 8.03
CA LEU A 87 -2.37 17.55 8.27
C LEU A 87 -3.19 17.89 7.02
N TYR A 88 -2.55 18.47 6.00
CA TYR A 88 -3.20 18.78 4.72
C TYR A 88 -3.08 17.66 3.69
N ILE A 89 -2.41 16.56 4.02
CA ILE A 89 -2.28 15.41 3.12
C ILE A 89 -3.61 14.65 3.15
N LYS A 90 -4.26 14.57 2.00
CA LYS A 90 -5.42 13.71 1.76
C LYS A 90 -4.86 12.38 1.29
N ASP A 91 -4.84 11.34 2.11
CA ASP A 91 -4.41 10.02 1.67
C ASP A 91 -5.54 9.29 0.92
N GLU A 92 -5.15 8.48 -0.06
CA GLU A 92 -6.06 7.61 -0.83
C GLU A 92 -5.22 6.44 -1.38
N ASP A 93 -4.45 5.81 -0.48
CA ASP A 93 -3.48 4.78 -0.81
C ASP A 93 -3.89 3.47 -0.14
N TYR A 94 -4.25 2.47 -0.95
CA TYR A 94 -4.68 1.16 -0.42
C TYR A 94 -3.57 0.48 0.40
N ARG A 95 -2.30 0.83 0.17
CA ARG A 95 -1.17 0.30 0.95
C ARG A 95 -1.20 0.81 2.38
N MET A 96 -1.57 2.09 2.57
CA MET A 96 -1.78 2.68 3.89
C MET A 96 -2.98 2.04 4.59
N SER A 97 -4.03 1.70 3.84
CA SER A 97 -5.16 0.97 4.37
C SER A 97 -4.75 -0.41 4.91
N PHE A 98 -3.95 -1.16 4.15
CA PHE A 98 -3.52 -2.49 4.55
C PHE A 98 -2.54 -2.45 5.73
N LEU A 99 -1.53 -1.58 5.68
CA LEU A 99 -0.46 -1.54 6.69
C LEU A 99 -0.87 -0.84 7.99
N TYR A 100 -1.73 0.19 7.91
CA TYR A 100 -1.99 1.10 9.03
C TYR A 100 -3.47 1.33 9.31
N GLY A 101 -4.38 0.70 8.56
CA GLY A 101 -5.81 0.81 8.79
C GLY A 101 -6.47 2.10 8.31
N ASN A 102 -5.79 2.88 7.47
CA ASN A 102 -6.37 4.10 6.90
C ASN A 102 -7.58 3.78 6.01
N PHE A 103 -8.62 4.62 6.07
CA PHE A 103 -9.81 4.44 5.24
C PHE A 103 -9.58 4.93 3.81
N VAL A 104 -9.96 4.11 2.84
CA VAL A 104 -9.91 4.43 1.40
C VAL A 104 -11.29 4.37 0.77
N THR A 105 -11.52 5.19 -0.25
CA THR A 105 -12.77 5.19 -1.04
C THR A 105 -12.72 4.21 -2.21
N LEU A 106 -11.53 3.68 -2.53
CA LEU A 106 -11.21 2.85 -3.71
C LEU A 106 -11.32 3.58 -5.07
N ALA A 107 -11.79 4.83 -5.09
CA ALA A 107 -12.01 5.59 -6.33
C ALA A 107 -10.73 5.81 -7.15
N GLY A 108 -9.56 5.75 -6.51
CA GLY A 108 -8.25 5.91 -7.12
C GLY A 108 -7.55 4.62 -7.56
N LEU A 109 -8.15 3.45 -7.37
CA LEU A 109 -7.52 2.18 -7.74
C LEU A 109 -7.31 2.08 -9.25
N THR A 110 -6.10 1.68 -9.65
CA THR A 110 -5.76 1.31 -11.02
C THR A 110 -5.99 -0.19 -11.26
N GLY A 111 -5.97 -0.63 -12.52
CA GLY A 111 -6.02 -2.06 -12.84
C GLY A 111 -4.82 -2.85 -12.27
N ARG A 112 -3.64 -2.21 -12.18
CA ARG A 112 -2.46 -2.81 -11.55
C ARG A 112 -2.66 -2.98 -10.05
N ASP A 113 -3.23 -1.98 -9.39
CA ASP A 113 -3.51 -2.04 -7.94
C ASP A 113 -4.45 -3.20 -7.62
N ARG A 114 -5.56 -3.33 -8.37
CA ARG A 114 -6.51 -4.45 -8.21
C ARG A 114 -5.85 -5.81 -8.34
N LYS A 115 -5.04 -6.00 -9.39
CA LYS A 115 -4.30 -7.25 -9.61
C LYS A 115 -3.33 -7.54 -8.46
N ARG A 116 -2.66 -6.51 -7.94
CA ARG A 116 -1.72 -6.64 -6.82
C ARG A 116 -2.45 -7.01 -5.54
N ILE A 117 -3.57 -6.35 -5.21
CA ILE A 117 -4.42 -6.66 -4.05
C ILE A 117 -4.83 -8.13 -4.06
N LEU A 118 -5.32 -8.64 -5.19
CA LEU A 118 -5.70 -10.04 -5.33
C LEU A 118 -4.50 -10.99 -5.21
N ARG A 119 -3.41 -10.71 -5.92
CA ARG A 119 -2.22 -11.58 -5.95
C ARG A 119 -1.55 -11.71 -4.57
N GLN A 120 -1.49 -10.62 -3.81
CA GLN A 120 -0.81 -10.58 -2.51
C GLN A 120 -1.77 -10.72 -1.33
N HIS A 121 -3.03 -11.02 -1.62
CA HIS A 121 -4.10 -11.15 -0.63
C HIS A 121 -4.17 -10.00 0.38
N LEU A 122 -4.07 -8.75 -0.09
CA LEU A 122 -4.03 -7.57 0.78
C LEU A 122 -5.38 -7.33 1.45
N SER A 123 -5.52 -7.84 2.66
CA SER A 123 -6.71 -7.75 3.53
C SER A 123 -6.29 -7.65 5.00
N PRO A 124 -7.01 -6.88 5.84
CA PRO A 124 -8.19 -6.08 5.50
C PRO A 124 -7.85 -4.81 4.70
N LEU A 125 -8.80 -4.36 3.87
CA LEU A 125 -8.85 -2.98 3.40
C LEU A 125 -10.03 -2.29 4.09
N TYR A 126 -9.77 -1.13 4.68
CA TYR A 126 -10.75 -0.33 5.40
C TYR A 126 -11.41 0.61 4.41
N VAL A 127 -12.62 0.26 3.98
CA VAL A 127 -13.31 0.95 2.89
C VAL A 127 -14.38 1.90 3.44
N SER A 128 -14.31 3.17 3.05
CA SER A 128 -15.34 4.16 3.35
C SER A 128 -16.35 4.25 2.19
N VAL A 129 -17.49 3.58 2.34
CA VAL A 129 -18.58 3.55 1.36
C VAL A 129 -19.58 4.66 1.67
N HIS A 130 -19.72 5.61 0.74
CA HIS A 130 -20.62 6.77 0.92
C HIS A 130 -21.98 6.57 0.23
N SER A 131 -22.02 5.76 -0.84
CA SER A 131 -23.23 5.28 -1.51
C SER A 131 -22.84 4.12 -2.45
N THR A 132 -23.74 3.17 -2.68
CA THR A 132 -23.61 2.13 -3.71
C THR A 132 -24.22 2.56 -5.04
N ASP A 133 -25.02 3.63 -5.08
CA ASP A 133 -25.44 4.26 -6.32
C ASP A 133 -24.25 5.03 -6.92
N THR A 134 -23.80 4.60 -8.10
CA THR A 134 -22.59 5.17 -8.73
C THR A 134 -22.75 6.66 -9.02
N ARG A 135 -23.93 7.11 -9.46
CA ARG A 135 -24.15 8.53 -9.79
C ARG A 135 -24.08 9.39 -8.54
N LEU A 136 -24.79 9.01 -7.48
CA LEU A 136 -24.80 9.71 -6.20
C LEU A 136 -23.41 9.70 -5.56
N ARG A 137 -22.72 8.54 -5.56
CA ARG A 137 -21.35 8.44 -5.05
C ARG A 137 -20.40 9.38 -5.78
N ASN A 138 -20.49 9.46 -7.11
CA ASN A 138 -19.62 10.34 -7.91
C ASN A 138 -19.87 11.82 -7.60
N GLU A 139 -21.13 12.20 -7.36
CA GLU A 139 -21.48 13.55 -6.90
C GLU A 139 -20.92 13.85 -5.51
N LEU A 140 -21.10 12.92 -4.56
CA LEU A 140 -20.62 13.04 -3.18
C LEU A 140 -19.10 13.20 -3.11
N LEU A 141 -18.36 12.39 -3.88
CA LEU A 141 -16.90 12.42 -3.97
C LEU A 141 -16.37 13.61 -4.78
N GLY A 142 -17.23 14.33 -5.50
CA GLY A 142 -16.79 15.35 -6.47
C GLY A 142 -15.85 14.75 -7.52
N ASN A 143 -16.08 13.48 -7.91
CA ASN A 143 -15.28 12.73 -8.86
C ASN A 143 -16.21 12.03 -9.87
N PRO A 144 -16.47 12.64 -11.04
CA PRO A 144 -17.40 12.09 -12.03
C PRO A 144 -16.88 10.81 -12.69
N LYS A 145 -15.58 10.50 -12.55
CA LYS A 145 -14.93 9.34 -13.14
C LYS A 145 -14.64 8.23 -12.12
N ALA A 146 -15.12 8.37 -10.88
CA ALA A 146 -14.96 7.31 -9.90
C ALA A 146 -15.71 6.05 -10.40
N PRO A 147 -15.07 4.87 -10.36
CA PRO A 147 -15.68 3.62 -10.81
C PRO A 147 -16.79 3.19 -9.85
N ASP A 148 -17.64 2.27 -10.33
CA ASP A 148 -18.59 1.55 -9.49
C ASP A 148 -17.84 0.83 -8.36
N ILE A 149 -18.21 1.15 -7.13
CA ILE A 149 -17.56 0.63 -5.93
C ILE A 149 -17.89 -0.84 -5.70
N MET A 150 -19.02 -1.34 -6.20
CA MET A 150 -19.43 -2.73 -5.93
C MET A 150 -18.44 -3.73 -6.54
N ALA A 151 -17.91 -3.45 -7.73
CA ALA A 151 -16.88 -4.26 -8.36
C ALA A 151 -15.59 -4.33 -7.51
N ASP A 152 -15.20 -3.21 -6.89
CA ASP A 152 -14.01 -3.13 -6.06
C ASP A 152 -14.22 -3.76 -4.66
N LEU A 153 -15.43 -3.69 -4.11
CA LEU A 153 -15.78 -4.36 -2.86
C LEU A 153 -15.73 -5.88 -3.00
N VAL A 154 -16.19 -6.44 -4.13
CA VAL A 154 -16.06 -7.87 -4.39
C VAL A 154 -14.59 -8.30 -4.34
N ILE A 155 -13.69 -7.54 -4.99
CA ILE A 155 -12.24 -7.81 -4.96
C ILE A 155 -11.69 -7.82 -3.53
N SER A 156 -12.07 -6.82 -2.73
CA SER A 156 -11.64 -6.72 -1.32
C SER A 156 -12.16 -7.90 -0.48
N LEU A 157 -13.41 -8.32 -0.68
CA LEU A 157 -14.04 -9.41 0.08
C LEU A 157 -13.54 -10.79 -0.35
N THR A 158 -13.30 -11.02 -1.65
CA THR A 158 -12.69 -12.26 -2.14
C THR A 158 -11.32 -12.46 -1.52
N THR A 159 -10.57 -11.38 -1.39
CA THR A 159 -9.25 -11.41 -0.74
C THR A 159 -9.35 -11.79 0.74
N ALA A 160 -10.31 -11.19 1.46
CA ALA A 160 -10.58 -11.52 2.86
C ALA A 160 -10.96 -13.00 3.05
N TYR A 161 -11.80 -13.54 2.17
CA TYR A 161 -12.23 -14.95 2.22
C TYR A 161 -11.11 -15.95 1.93
N ILE A 162 -10.15 -15.59 1.08
CA ILE A 162 -8.98 -16.45 0.82
C ILE A 162 -7.98 -16.38 2.00
N SER A 163 -7.92 -15.27 2.72
CA SER A 163 -7.01 -15.08 3.87
C SER A 163 -7.47 -15.72 5.18
N THR A 164 -8.71 -16.22 5.28
CA THR A 164 -9.14 -16.97 6.48
C THR A 164 -8.51 -18.37 6.45
N PRO A 165 -7.71 -18.77 7.45
CA PRO A 165 -7.20 -20.13 7.54
C PRO A 165 -8.38 -21.09 7.76
N ARG A 166 -8.32 -22.25 7.09
CA ARG A 166 -9.04 -23.45 7.57
C ARG A 166 -8.34 -23.99 8.81
#